data_AF-A0A090WSV9-F1
#
_entry.id   AF-A0A090WSV9-F1
#
_cell.length_a   1.000
_cell.length_b   1.000
_cell.length_c   1.000
_cell.angle_alpha   90.00
_cell.angle_beta   90.00
_cell.angle_gamma   90.00
#
_symmetry.space_group_name_H-M   'P 1'
#
loop_
_entity.id
_entity.type
_entity.pdbx_description
1 polymer ?
#
loop_
_entity_poly.entity_id
_entity_poly.type
_entity_poly.pdbx_seq_one_letter_code
_entity_poly.pdbx_strand_id
1 'polypeptide(L)'
;MEGILEYCSKGYFKNVDFIAQYSNEKNYVEQVKTLVLNSPLIGRVLLHSAPNDYEDDFIKQTKAVILDNTCCGVINQGYFVSTIAVFTEAQNHNTCLNKKISIDVNGGDIKNCPSMSKSFGNIENTSFQQALKVKDFKKYWNVSKDEIEVCKDCEFRYICTDCRAYKEDPDNDFSKPLKCGYSPYTNEWEDWSTNPLKVKAIEHYAMSYLNIK
;
A
#
# COMPACT_ATOMS: atom_id res chain seq x y z
N MET A 1 5.89 -19.04 -5.44
CA MET A 1 6.81 -18.38 -4.50
C MET A 1 8.25 -18.82 -4.74
N GLU A 2 8.53 -20.12 -4.84
CA GLU A 2 9.89 -20.68 -5.00
C GLU A 2 10.71 -20.06 -6.15
N GLY A 3 10.16 -19.93 -7.35
CA GLY A 3 10.89 -19.30 -8.47
C GLY A 3 11.30 -17.85 -8.19
N ILE A 4 10.44 -17.06 -7.53
CA ILE A 4 10.77 -15.68 -7.12
C ILE A 4 11.93 -15.70 -6.12
N LEU A 5 11.91 -16.61 -5.15
CA LEU A 5 12.96 -16.75 -4.14
C LEU A 5 14.28 -17.17 -4.77
N GLU A 6 14.26 -18.06 -5.76
CA GLU A 6 15.45 -18.46 -6.51
C GLU A 6 16.10 -17.24 -7.18
N TYR A 7 15.31 -16.40 -7.86
CA TYR A 7 15.84 -15.17 -8.47
C TYR A 7 16.30 -14.15 -7.42
N CYS A 8 15.54 -13.94 -6.34
CA CYS A 8 15.91 -12.98 -5.31
C CYS A 8 17.16 -13.42 -4.52
N SER A 9 17.38 -14.73 -4.33
CA SER A 9 18.59 -15.25 -3.68
C SER A 9 19.88 -14.97 -4.45
N LYS A 10 19.78 -14.68 -5.75
CA LYS A 10 20.92 -14.26 -6.60
C LYS A 10 21.23 -12.77 -6.48
N GLY A 11 20.38 -12.00 -5.79
CA GLY A 11 20.51 -10.55 -5.61
C GLY A 11 20.73 -10.13 -4.16
N TYR A 12 20.74 -8.81 -3.94
CA TYR A 12 20.86 -8.20 -2.60
C TYR A 12 19.49 -7.71 -2.13
N PHE A 13 18.71 -8.61 -1.57
CA PHE A 13 17.42 -8.31 -0.97
C PHE A 13 17.52 -8.44 0.55
N LYS A 14 16.98 -7.46 1.28
CA LYS A 14 16.87 -7.56 2.75
C LYS A 14 15.84 -8.61 3.13
N ASN A 15 14.69 -8.57 2.48
CA ASN A 15 13.59 -9.52 2.60
C ASN A 15 12.69 -9.47 1.37
N VAL A 16 11.82 -10.47 1.24
CA VAL A 16 10.70 -10.54 0.29
C VAL A 16 9.45 -10.86 1.08
N ASP A 17 8.42 -10.04 0.90
CA ASP A 17 7.11 -10.25 1.54
C ASP A 17 6.09 -10.67 0.48
N PHE A 18 5.20 -11.60 0.85
CA PHE A 18 4.15 -12.10 -0.04
C PHE A 18 2.77 -11.72 0.47
N ILE A 19 1.88 -11.35 -0.45
CA ILE A 19 0.45 -11.26 -0.22
C ILE A 19 -0.18 -12.29 -1.16
N ALA A 20 -0.93 -13.24 -0.61
CA ALA A 20 -1.55 -14.32 -1.36
C ALA A 20 -2.96 -14.60 -0.83
N GLN A 21 -3.80 -15.18 -1.67
CA GLN A 21 -5.11 -15.66 -1.25
C GLN A 21 -4.96 -16.95 -0.43
N TYR A 22 -5.77 -17.09 0.62
CA TYR A 22 -5.89 -18.34 1.36
C TYR A 22 -6.47 -19.44 0.48
N SER A 23 -5.91 -20.65 0.55
CA SER A 23 -6.43 -21.85 -0.10
C SER A 23 -6.98 -22.85 0.92
N ASN A 24 -8.12 -23.46 0.59
CA ASN A 24 -8.72 -24.55 1.36
C ASN A 24 -8.03 -25.91 1.12
N GLU A 25 -6.95 -25.93 0.34
CA GLU A 25 -6.15 -27.14 0.15
C GLU A 25 -5.61 -27.68 1.47
N LYS A 26 -5.64 -29.01 1.60
CA LYS A 26 -5.17 -29.69 2.79
C LYS A 26 -3.71 -29.31 3.07
N ASN A 27 -3.43 -28.88 4.29
CA ASN A 27 -2.10 -28.46 4.76
C ASN A 27 -1.52 -27.21 4.08
N TYR A 28 -2.32 -26.39 3.38
CA TYR A 28 -1.83 -25.18 2.70
C TYR A 28 -1.00 -24.27 3.61
N VAL A 29 -1.52 -23.93 4.79
CA VAL A 29 -0.81 -23.07 5.76
C VAL A 29 0.49 -23.72 6.25
N GLU A 30 0.50 -25.03 6.47
CA GLU A 30 1.70 -25.75 6.91
C GLU A 30 2.78 -25.82 5.80
N GLN A 31 2.36 -25.89 4.53
CA GLN A 31 3.29 -25.78 3.39
C GLN A 31 3.89 -24.37 3.30
N VAL A 32 3.07 -23.33 3.47
CA VAL A 32 3.56 -21.94 3.51
C VAL A 32 4.53 -21.74 4.69
N LYS A 33 4.20 -22.25 5.89
CA LYS A 33 5.12 -22.23 7.05
C LYS A 33 6.43 -22.92 6.75
N THR A 34 6.38 -24.10 6.13
CA THR A 34 7.58 -24.85 5.75
C THR A 34 8.45 -24.03 4.79
N LEU A 35 7.83 -23.36 3.80
CA LEU A 35 8.55 -22.51 2.85
C LEU A 35 9.22 -21.32 3.54
N VAL A 36 8.51 -20.64 4.44
CA VAL A 36 9.03 -19.52 5.24
C VAL A 36 10.22 -19.95 6.09
N LEU A 37 10.09 -21.04 6.84
CA LEU A 37 11.15 -21.54 7.74
C LEU A 37 12.40 -21.98 6.96
N ASN A 38 12.23 -22.47 5.73
CA ASN A 38 13.33 -22.88 4.87
C ASN A 38 13.94 -21.73 4.06
N SER A 39 13.36 -20.53 4.11
CA SER A 39 13.76 -19.39 3.27
C SER A 39 14.02 -18.15 4.13
N PRO A 40 15.26 -17.88 4.55
CA PRO A 40 15.58 -16.73 5.42
C PRO A 40 15.30 -15.38 4.76
N LEU A 41 15.07 -15.37 3.44
CA LEU A 41 14.73 -14.18 2.69
C LEU A 41 13.25 -13.78 2.85
N ILE A 42 12.36 -14.71 3.23
CA ILE A 42 10.94 -14.37 3.40
C ILE A 42 10.79 -13.59 4.71
N GLY A 43 10.34 -12.35 4.60
CA GLY A 43 10.05 -11.53 5.78
C GLY A 43 8.68 -11.88 6.35
N ARG A 44 7.64 -11.69 5.55
CA ARG A 44 6.24 -11.95 5.94
C ARG A 44 5.40 -12.52 4.79
N VAL A 45 4.39 -13.30 5.15
CA VAL A 45 3.34 -13.77 4.25
C VAL A 45 1.98 -13.37 4.80
N LEU A 46 1.22 -12.58 4.03
CA LEU A 46 -0.18 -12.26 4.31
C LEU A 46 -1.08 -13.16 3.47
N LEU A 47 -1.89 -13.98 4.12
CA LEU A 47 -2.93 -14.81 3.53
C LEU A 47 -4.30 -14.13 3.72
N HIS A 48 -4.82 -13.51 2.67
CA HIS A 48 -6.12 -12.83 2.70
C HIS A 48 -7.26 -13.79 2.35
N SER A 49 -8.51 -13.37 2.59
CA SER A 49 -9.72 -14.21 2.40
C SER A 49 -9.69 -15.52 3.19
N ALA A 50 -9.01 -15.53 4.34
CA ALA A 50 -8.91 -16.70 5.22
C ALA A 50 -10.19 -16.88 6.05
N PRO A 51 -10.51 -18.11 6.49
CA PRO A 51 -11.70 -18.36 7.32
C PRO A 51 -11.62 -17.70 8.70
N ASN A 52 -10.42 -17.46 9.21
CA ASN A 52 -10.17 -16.84 10.51
C ASN A 52 -8.94 -15.91 10.44
N ASP A 53 -8.96 -14.86 11.26
CA ASP A 53 -7.77 -14.04 11.48
C ASP A 53 -6.78 -14.82 12.37
N TYR A 54 -5.49 -14.75 12.03
CA TYR A 54 -4.40 -15.40 12.74
C TYR A 54 -3.10 -14.62 12.48
N GLU A 55 -2.19 -14.56 13.43
CA GLU A 55 -0.90 -13.90 13.24
C GLU A 55 0.18 -14.61 14.07
N ASP A 56 1.29 -14.93 13.42
CA ASP A 56 2.57 -15.29 14.03
C ASP A 56 3.68 -14.36 13.50
N ASP A 57 4.94 -14.65 13.84
CA ASP A 57 6.09 -13.82 13.45
C ASP A 57 6.24 -13.61 11.94
N PHE A 58 5.80 -14.58 11.13
CA PHE A 58 6.00 -14.58 9.69
C PHE A 58 4.71 -14.64 8.89
N ILE A 59 3.64 -15.26 9.40
CA ILE A 59 2.39 -15.46 8.68
C ILE A 59 1.26 -14.71 9.37
N LYS A 60 0.57 -13.90 8.59
CA LYS A 60 -0.70 -13.29 8.96
C LYS A 60 -1.81 -13.84 8.08
N GLN A 61 -2.87 -14.35 8.66
CA GLN A 61 -4.12 -14.67 7.98
C GLN A 61 -5.15 -13.58 8.31
N THR A 62 -5.94 -13.18 7.32
CA THR A 62 -7.05 -12.27 7.57
C THR A 62 -8.30 -12.65 6.79
N LYS A 63 -9.46 -12.43 7.41
CA LYS A 63 -10.77 -12.52 6.76
C LYS A 63 -10.97 -11.44 5.69
N ALA A 64 -10.22 -10.35 5.76
CA ALA A 64 -10.32 -9.28 4.77
C ALA A 64 -10.01 -9.83 3.37
N VAL A 65 -10.86 -9.47 2.41
CA VAL A 65 -10.70 -9.86 1.01
C VAL A 65 -9.89 -8.78 0.30
N ILE A 66 -8.79 -9.18 -0.33
CA ILE A 66 -8.02 -8.32 -1.22
C ILE A 66 -8.35 -8.76 -2.64
N LEU A 67 -9.01 -7.88 -3.40
CA LEU A 67 -9.39 -8.14 -4.78
C LEU A 67 -8.26 -7.71 -5.73
N ASP A 68 -7.81 -6.46 -5.57
CA ASP A 68 -6.76 -5.87 -6.38
C ASP A 68 -6.08 -4.70 -5.63
N ASN A 69 -5.28 -3.92 -6.36
CA ASN A 69 -4.60 -2.73 -5.86
C ASN A 69 -5.56 -1.62 -5.39
N THR A 70 -6.86 -1.71 -5.67
CA THR A 70 -7.89 -0.81 -5.13
C THR A 70 -8.14 -1.02 -3.66
N CYS A 71 -7.76 -2.14 -3.05
CA CYS A 71 -7.88 -2.34 -1.59
C CYS A 71 -6.84 -1.55 -0.76
N CYS A 72 -5.76 -1.04 -1.37
CA CYS A 72 -4.68 -0.34 -0.67
C CYS A 72 -5.11 1.07 -0.17
N GLY A 73 -4.26 1.70 0.65
CA GLY A 73 -4.38 3.12 1.03
C GLY A 73 -5.33 3.41 2.19
N VAL A 74 -5.90 2.38 2.84
CA VAL A 74 -6.73 2.53 4.04
C VAL A 74 -5.88 3.08 5.19
N ILE A 75 -6.37 4.14 5.83
CA ILE A 75 -5.72 4.71 7.01
C ILE A 75 -6.41 4.14 8.25
N ASN A 76 -5.64 3.48 9.10
CA ASN A 76 -6.11 2.89 10.35
C ASN A 76 -5.04 3.10 11.44
N GLN A 77 -5.47 3.33 12.68
CA GLN A 77 -4.58 3.53 13.83
C GLN A 77 -3.62 2.35 14.04
N GLY A 78 -4.07 1.12 13.75
CA GLY A 78 -3.23 -0.08 13.83
C GLY A 78 -2.09 -0.14 12.82
N TYR A 79 -2.06 0.77 11.84
CA TYR A 79 -0.97 0.91 10.87
C TYR A 79 -0.03 2.08 11.19
N PHE A 80 -0.23 2.78 12.31
CA PHE A 80 0.66 3.87 12.69
C PHE A 80 2.01 3.33 13.14
N VAL A 81 3.08 3.99 12.69
CA VAL A 81 4.46 3.59 13.00
C VAL A 81 5.18 4.75 13.68
N SER A 82 5.42 4.62 14.99
CA SER A 82 6.01 5.64 15.85
C SER A 82 7.54 5.49 16.01
N THR A 83 8.23 5.10 14.94
CA THR A 83 9.71 4.98 14.96
C THR A 83 10.37 6.30 14.54
N ILE A 84 11.58 6.58 15.04
CA ILE A 84 12.36 7.76 14.64
C ILE A 84 12.54 7.83 13.12
N ALA A 85 12.80 6.68 12.48
CA ALA A 85 12.99 6.61 11.04
C ALA A 85 11.74 7.06 10.26
N VAL A 86 10.55 6.55 10.63
CA VAL A 86 9.30 6.96 9.98
C VAL A 86 8.96 8.42 10.29
N PHE A 87 9.13 8.82 11.55
CA PHE A 87 8.82 10.19 11.99
C PHE A 87 9.65 11.23 11.21
N THR A 88 10.96 11.04 11.13
CA THR A 88 11.86 11.98 10.45
C THR A 88 11.69 11.99 8.92
N GLU A 89 11.39 10.82 8.34
CA GLU A 89 11.03 10.70 6.92
C GLU A 89 9.75 11.47 6.60
N ALA A 90 8.72 11.33 7.45
CA ALA A 90 7.41 11.94 7.26
C ALA A 90 7.42 13.48 7.30
N GLN A 91 8.44 14.09 7.90
CA GLN A 91 8.60 15.55 7.94
C GLN A 91 8.95 16.15 6.57
N ASN A 92 9.58 15.38 5.69
CA ASN A 92 10.13 15.90 4.44
C ASN A 92 9.61 15.18 3.20
N HIS A 93 8.99 14.01 3.37
CA HIS A 93 8.69 13.10 2.28
C HIS A 93 7.32 12.45 2.44
N ASN A 94 6.78 11.98 1.31
CA ASN A 94 5.59 11.13 1.33
C ASN A 94 5.97 9.73 1.87
N THR A 95 5.35 9.34 2.98
CA THR A 95 5.65 8.09 3.70
C THR A 95 5.28 6.81 2.93
N CYS A 96 4.42 6.91 1.91
CA CYS A 96 4.06 5.77 1.08
C CYS A 96 4.96 5.62 -0.15
N LEU A 97 5.33 6.71 -0.81
CA LEU A 97 5.91 6.70 -2.17
C LEU A 97 7.41 7.00 -2.23
N ASN A 98 7.99 7.67 -1.24
CA ASN A 98 9.39 8.06 -1.32
C ASN A 98 10.29 6.83 -1.46
N LYS A 99 11.23 6.89 -2.43
CA LYS A 99 12.17 5.81 -2.76
C LYS A 99 11.50 4.47 -3.15
N LYS A 100 10.22 4.48 -3.54
CA LYS A 100 9.52 3.28 -4.00
C LYS A 100 9.29 3.30 -5.51
N ILE A 101 9.28 2.09 -6.06
CA ILE A 101 8.98 1.76 -7.45
C ILE A 101 8.19 0.45 -7.43
N SER A 102 7.23 0.33 -8.34
CA SER A 102 6.40 -0.85 -8.46
C SER A 102 6.28 -1.27 -9.92
N ILE A 103 6.07 -2.56 -10.13
CA ILE A 103 5.63 -3.12 -11.40
C ILE A 103 4.18 -3.56 -11.17
N ASP A 104 3.28 -3.18 -12.06
CA ASP A 104 1.88 -3.62 -11.94
C ASP A 104 1.64 -5.03 -12.49
N VAL A 105 0.46 -5.55 -12.19
CA VAL A 105 0.03 -6.89 -12.61
C VAL A 105 -0.45 -6.92 -14.08
N ASN A 106 -0.68 -5.76 -14.69
CA ASN A 106 -1.34 -5.62 -15.99
C ASN A 106 -0.32 -5.47 -17.12
N GLY A 107 0.57 -6.44 -17.24
CA GLY A 107 1.60 -6.46 -18.30
C GLY A 107 2.90 -5.76 -17.93
N GLY A 108 3.07 -5.33 -16.67
CA GLY A 108 4.39 -4.96 -16.14
C GLY A 108 4.73 -3.48 -16.25
N ASP A 109 3.74 -2.60 -16.14
CA ASP A 109 3.97 -1.16 -16.15
C ASP A 109 4.70 -0.71 -14.88
N ILE A 110 5.69 0.16 -15.07
CA ILE A 110 6.50 0.73 -14.01
C ILE A 110 5.79 1.97 -13.45
N LYS A 111 5.49 1.94 -12.16
CA LYS A 111 4.70 2.95 -11.43
C LYS A 111 5.37 3.31 -10.10
N ASN A 112 4.89 4.36 -9.43
CA ASN A 112 5.32 4.66 -8.04
C ASN A 112 4.69 3.72 -7.01
N CYS A 113 3.46 3.30 -7.30
CA CYS A 113 2.65 2.38 -6.53
C CYS A 113 1.72 1.67 -7.52
N PRO A 114 1.37 0.38 -7.33
CA PRO A 114 0.48 -0.32 -8.26
C PRO A 114 -0.85 0.40 -8.49
N SER A 115 -1.33 1.14 -7.49
CA SER A 115 -2.58 1.91 -7.51
C SER A 115 -2.51 3.24 -8.28
N MET A 116 -1.33 3.69 -8.73
CA MET A 116 -1.20 4.95 -9.47
C MET A 116 -1.65 4.77 -10.93
N SER A 117 -2.32 5.77 -11.49
CA SER A 117 -2.79 5.73 -12.89
C SER A 117 -1.66 5.92 -13.90
N LYS A 118 -0.69 6.79 -13.61
CA LYS A 118 0.42 7.11 -14.53
C LYS A 118 1.47 6.00 -14.56
N SER A 119 1.75 5.49 -15.76
CA SER A 119 2.89 4.63 -16.06
C SER A 119 4.12 5.46 -16.47
N PHE A 120 5.31 4.96 -16.15
CA PHE A 120 6.61 5.58 -16.48
C PHE A 120 7.46 4.68 -17.40
N GLY A 121 6.82 3.73 -18.08
CA GLY A 121 7.44 2.75 -18.96
C GLY A 121 7.00 1.34 -18.60
N ASN A 122 7.45 0.36 -19.38
CA ASN A 122 7.12 -1.05 -19.18
C ASN A 122 8.39 -1.89 -18.97
N ILE A 123 8.34 -2.88 -18.08
CA ILE A 123 9.53 -3.67 -17.71
C ILE A 123 10.13 -4.45 -18.89
N GLU A 124 9.36 -4.72 -19.95
CA GLU A 124 9.85 -5.39 -21.17
C GLU A 124 10.88 -4.55 -21.93
N ASN A 125 10.82 -3.22 -21.85
CA ASN A 125 11.62 -2.33 -22.69
C ASN A 125 12.20 -1.10 -21.97
N THR A 126 11.86 -0.91 -20.70
CA THR A 126 12.27 0.24 -19.89
C THR A 126 12.96 -0.24 -18.63
N SER A 127 14.23 0.11 -18.45
CA SER A 127 14.95 -0.12 -17.19
C SER A 127 14.46 0.81 -16.09
N PHE A 128 14.63 0.41 -14.82
CA PHE A 128 14.30 1.28 -13.69
C PHE A 128 15.07 2.61 -13.71
N GLN A 129 16.33 2.62 -14.16
CA GLN A 129 17.11 3.85 -14.32
C GLN A 129 16.51 4.80 -15.35
N GLN A 130 15.90 4.27 -16.42
CA GLN A 130 15.19 5.08 -17.41
C GLN A 130 13.88 5.62 -16.82
N ALA A 131 13.06 4.76 -16.19
CA ALA A 131 11.81 5.17 -15.55
C ALA A 131 12.02 6.27 -14.50
N LEU A 132 13.08 6.16 -13.67
CA LEU A 132 13.44 7.15 -12.65
C LEU A 132 13.87 8.52 -13.20
N LYS A 133 14.23 8.59 -14.49
CA LYS A 133 14.57 9.84 -15.19
C LYS A 133 13.36 10.48 -15.86
N VAL A 134 12.24 9.75 -16.00
CA VAL A 134 11.02 10.30 -16.60
C VAL A 134 10.51 11.44 -15.72
N LYS A 135 10.14 12.54 -16.38
CA LYS A 135 9.57 13.71 -15.71
C LYS A 135 8.36 13.29 -14.86
N ASP A 136 8.28 13.86 -13.67
CA ASP A 136 7.24 13.60 -12.66
C ASP A 136 7.29 12.24 -11.97
N PHE A 137 8.24 11.33 -12.28
CA PHE A 137 8.35 10.08 -11.51
C PHE A 137 8.47 10.37 -10.01
N LYS A 138 9.26 11.38 -9.65
CA LYS A 138 9.48 11.79 -8.25
C LYS A 138 8.52 12.88 -7.78
N LYS A 139 7.45 13.19 -8.54
CA LYS A 139 6.52 14.31 -8.25
C LYS A 139 6.03 14.28 -6.80
N TYR A 140 5.62 13.12 -6.32
CA TYR A 140 5.05 12.96 -4.98
C TYR A 140 6.06 12.56 -3.90
N TRP A 141 7.34 12.37 -4.22
CA TRP A 141 8.33 11.89 -3.23
C TRP A 141 8.54 12.86 -2.07
N ASN A 142 8.51 14.16 -2.36
CA ASN A 142 8.76 15.21 -1.37
C ASN A 142 7.48 15.87 -0.86
N VAL A 143 6.30 15.32 -1.18
CA VAL A 143 5.03 15.84 -0.70
C VAL A 143 4.80 15.30 0.71
N SER A 144 5.14 16.08 1.72
CA SER A 144 4.93 15.70 3.13
C SER A 144 3.49 15.99 3.56
N LYS A 145 3.05 15.43 4.68
CA LYS A 145 1.70 15.73 5.22
C LYS A 145 1.55 17.18 5.71
N ASP A 146 2.62 17.95 5.81
CA ASP A 146 2.54 19.40 6.12
C ASP A 146 1.97 20.22 4.96
N GLU A 147 1.99 19.68 3.74
CA GLU A 147 1.39 20.30 2.55
C GLU A 147 -0.04 19.84 2.29
N ILE A 148 -0.50 18.78 2.97
CA ILE A 148 -1.77 18.13 2.68
C ILE A 148 -2.89 18.73 3.51
N GLU A 149 -3.95 19.13 2.83
CA GLU A 149 -5.16 19.68 3.43
C GLU A 149 -5.70 18.74 4.52
N VAL A 150 -6.12 19.34 5.64
CA VAL A 150 -6.50 18.66 6.90
C VAL A 150 -5.35 17.91 7.59
N CYS A 151 -4.52 17.18 6.84
CA CYS A 151 -3.42 16.39 7.40
C CYS A 151 -2.31 17.26 8.01
N LYS A 152 -2.08 18.46 7.51
CA LYS A 152 -1.10 19.42 8.07
C LYS A 152 -1.42 19.84 9.50
N ASP A 153 -2.70 19.84 9.85
CA ASP A 153 -3.19 20.14 11.19
C ASP A 153 -3.31 18.88 12.06
N CYS A 154 -3.17 17.69 11.47
CA CYS A 154 -3.32 16.42 12.17
C CYS A 154 -2.13 16.12 13.07
N GLU A 155 -2.43 15.71 14.30
CA GLU A 155 -1.49 15.28 15.32
C GLU A 155 -0.79 13.95 14.95
N PHE A 156 -1.39 13.15 14.06
CA PHE A 156 -0.82 11.87 13.62
C PHE A 156 0.03 11.99 12.35
N ARG A 157 0.22 13.20 11.80
CA ARG A 157 0.80 13.37 10.45
C ARG A 157 2.20 12.79 10.26
N TYR A 158 3.00 12.65 11.32
CA TYR A 158 4.34 12.07 11.21
C TYR A 158 4.43 10.57 11.52
N ILE A 159 3.33 9.94 11.94
CA ILE A 159 3.27 8.48 12.20
C ILE A 159 2.27 7.76 11.29
N CYS A 160 1.51 8.51 10.51
CA CYS A 160 0.49 8.03 9.59
C CYS A 160 1.06 7.88 8.16
N THR A 161 0.58 6.86 7.45
CA THR A 161 0.91 6.66 6.04
C THR A 161 0.13 7.63 5.15
N ASP A 162 0.68 8.01 4.00
CA ASP A 162 0.06 8.97 3.10
C ASP A 162 -0.19 8.44 1.68
N CYS A 163 -1.45 8.14 1.35
CA CYS A 163 -1.83 7.66 0.02
C CYS A 163 -2.11 8.82 -0.94
N ARG A 164 -1.37 8.85 -2.07
CA ARG A 164 -1.62 9.77 -3.21
C ARG A 164 -2.31 9.12 -4.41
N ALA A 165 -2.51 7.81 -4.38
CA ALA A 165 -3.31 7.12 -5.39
C ALA A 165 -4.81 7.43 -5.25
N TYR A 166 -5.30 7.53 -4.02
CA TYR A 166 -6.71 7.76 -3.70
C TYR A 166 -6.88 9.03 -2.86
N LYS A 167 -7.35 10.09 -3.51
CA LYS A 167 -7.51 11.44 -2.95
C LYS A 167 -9.00 11.75 -2.76
N GLU A 168 -9.36 12.49 -1.71
CA GLU A 168 -10.75 12.95 -1.53
C GLU A 168 -11.21 13.85 -2.69
N ASP A 169 -10.30 14.66 -3.24
CA ASP A 169 -10.49 15.40 -4.49
C ASP A 169 -9.48 14.88 -5.53
N PRO A 170 -9.93 14.15 -6.56
CA PRO A 170 -9.06 13.61 -7.61
C PRO A 170 -8.25 14.68 -8.36
N ASP A 171 -8.77 15.90 -8.47
CA ASP A 171 -8.16 16.99 -9.24
C ASP A 171 -7.19 17.84 -8.40
N ASN A 172 -7.26 17.74 -7.07
CA ASN A 172 -6.35 18.43 -6.15
C ASN A 172 -5.26 17.48 -5.64
N ASP A 173 -3.99 17.76 -5.93
CA ASP A 173 -2.86 16.92 -5.48
C ASP A 173 -2.57 16.99 -3.98
N PHE A 174 -3.06 18.03 -3.31
CA PHE A 174 -2.86 18.27 -1.88
C PHE A 174 -4.08 17.90 -1.04
N SER A 175 -5.10 17.30 -1.64
CA SER A 175 -6.28 16.86 -0.90
C SER A 175 -5.92 15.72 0.07
N LYS A 176 -6.71 15.61 1.14
CA LYS A 176 -6.65 14.50 2.10
C LYS A 176 -6.80 13.13 1.40
N PRO A 177 -6.15 12.07 1.90
CA PRO A 177 -6.39 10.70 1.41
C PRO A 177 -7.86 10.29 1.55
N LEU A 178 -8.44 9.74 0.47
CA LEU A 178 -9.85 9.30 0.41
C LEU A 178 -10.22 8.37 1.56
N LYS A 179 -9.33 7.43 1.87
CA LYS A 179 -9.61 6.34 2.82
C LYS A 179 -9.24 6.66 4.26
N CYS A 180 -9.11 7.94 4.59
CA CYS A 180 -8.91 8.41 5.95
C CYS A 180 -10.23 8.89 6.55
N GLY A 181 -10.70 8.18 7.57
CA GLY A 181 -11.91 8.51 8.32
C GLY A 181 -11.71 9.53 9.45
N TYR A 182 -10.46 9.92 9.73
CA TYR A 182 -10.14 10.74 10.90
C TYR A 182 -10.32 12.24 10.65
N SER A 183 -10.84 12.96 11.64
CA SER A 183 -10.88 14.43 11.69
C SER A 183 -10.04 14.96 12.86
N PRO A 184 -8.96 15.71 12.62
CA PRO A 184 -8.15 16.29 13.70
C PRO A 184 -8.81 17.48 14.40
N TYR A 185 -9.94 17.97 13.88
CA TYR A 185 -10.68 19.09 14.46
C TYR A 185 -11.75 18.62 15.46
N THR A 186 -12.24 17.39 15.31
CA THR A 186 -13.23 16.79 16.22
C THR A 186 -12.66 15.62 17.02
N ASN A 187 -11.49 15.09 16.62
CA ASN A 187 -10.86 13.89 17.16
C ASN A 187 -11.70 12.62 17.00
N GLU A 188 -12.54 12.58 15.97
CA GLU A 188 -13.44 11.47 15.70
C GLU A 188 -13.01 10.69 14.46
N TRP A 189 -13.29 9.38 14.49
CA TRP A 189 -13.15 8.48 13.36
C TRP A 189 -14.53 8.15 12.80
N GLU A 190 -14.71 8.42 11.52
CA GLU A 190 -15.87 7.98 10.76
C GLU A 190 -15.47 6.87 9.77
N ASP A 191 -16.43 6.04 9.38
CA ASP A 191 -16.23 5.13 8.28
C ASP A 191 -16.14 5.92 6.96
N TRP A 192 -14.92 6.01 6.42
CA TRP A 192 -14.65 6.71 5.17
C TRP A 192 -15.47 6.16 3.98
N SER A 193 -15.84 4.88 4.01
CA SER A 193 -16.53 4.23 2.89
C SER A 193 -18.03 4.57 2.82
N THR A 194 -18.60 5.08 3.92
CA THR A 194 -20.02 5.46 3.99
C THR A 194 -20.24 6.97 4.01
N ASN A 195 -19.17 7.77 3.98
CA ASN A 195 -19.28 9.22 4.03
C ASN A 195 -19.85 9.80 2.71
N PRO A 196 -20.99 10.52 2.74
CA PRO A 196 -21.64 11.05 1.54
C PRO A 196 -20.77 12.01 0.71
N LEU A 197 -19.81 12.69 1.34
CA LEU A 197 -18.91 13.63 0.65
C LEU A 197 -17.88 12.91 -0.22
N LYS A 198 -17.67 11.61 0.00
CA LYS A 198 -16.64 10.80 -0.67
C LYS A 198 -17.15 10.01 -1.87
N VAL A 199 -18.47 10.02 -2.11
CA VAL A 199 -19.13 9.23 -3.18
C VAL A 199 -18.52 9.51 -4.55
N LYS A 200 -18.34 10.79 -4.91
CA LYS A 200 -17.76 11.16 -6.22
C LYS A 200 -16.33 10.61 -6.41
N ALA A 201 -15.51 10.64 -5.37
CA ALA A 201 -14.16 10.11 -5.42
C ALA A 201 -14.15 8.57 -5.49
N ILE A 202 -15.04 7.91 -4.74
CA ILE A 202 -15.22 6.45 -4.78
C ILE A 202 -15.60 5.99 -6.19
N GLU A 203 -16.54 6.71 -6.85
CA GLU A 203 -16.93 6.48 -8.23
C GLU A 203 -15.76 6.72 -9.20
N HIS A 204 -15.04 7.83 -9.04
CA HIS A 204 -13.88 8.18 -9.87
C HIS A 204 -12.81 7.08 -9.86
N TYR A 205 -12.51 6.50 -8.69
CA TYR A 205 -11.52 5.43 -8.55
C TYR A 205 -12.07 4.02 -8.78
N ALA A 206 -13.32 3.91 -9.26
CA ALA A 206 -13.97 2.64 -9.58
C ALA A 206 -13.92 1.61 -8.44
N MET A 207 -14.06 2.05 -7.18
CA MET A 207 -14.07 1.17 -6.00
C MET A 207 -15.43 0.46 -5.83
N SER A 208 -15.88 -0.23 -6.87
CA SER A 208 -17.18 -0.88 -6.96
C SER A 208 -17.42 -1.96 -5.90
N TYR A 209 -16.35 -2.53 -5.35
CA TYR A 209 -16.40 -3.51 -4.27
C TYR A 209 -17.05 -2.97 -2.98
N LEU A 210 -17.07 -1.65 -2.78
CA LEU A 210 -17.74 -1.02 -1.63
C LEU A 210 -19.28 -1.07 -1.71
N ASN A 211 -19.83 -1.30 -2.90
CA ASN A 211 -21.27 -1.47 -3.12
C ASN A 211 -21.72 -2.93 -2.99
N ILE A 212 -20.80 -3.85 -2.72
CA ILE A 212 -21.09 -5.27 -2.46
C ILE A 212 -21.26 -5.41 -0.95
N LYS A 213 -22.46 -5.13 -0.44
CA LYS A 213 -22.88 -5.47 0.93
C LYS A 213 -23.67 -6.77 0.92
#